data_AF-A0A7T8QX76-F1
#
_entry.id   AF-A0A7T8QX76-F1
#
_cell.length_a   1.000
_cell.length_b   1.000
_cell.length_c   1.000
_cell.angle_alpha   90.00
_cell.angle_beta   90.00
_cell.angle_gamma   90.00
#
_symmetry.space_group_name_H-M   'P 1'
#
loop_
_entity.id
_entity.type
_entity.pdbx_description
1 polymer ?
#
loop_
_entity_poly.entity_id
_entity_poly.type
_entity_poly.pdbx_seq_one_letter_code
_entity_poly.pdbx_strand_id
1 'polypeptide(L)'
;MAQEYDVSARTFGRVVKADLVIKPFKYRNIHPLNEATRVKRKARSKLLLKWCADNPSVVVIFYDDKLFENTNKFNPQNDPILCRDVFKIPENTRNVYWMQKLASLMV
;
A
#
# COMPACT_ATOMS: atom_id res chain seq x y z
N MET A 1 18.54 -4.37 4.56
CA MET A 1 19.44 -3.33 3.98
C MET A 1 20.73 -3.07 4.76
N ALA A 2 20.74 -2.40 5.92
CA ALA A 2 22.02 -2.01 6.55
C ALA A 2 22.92 -3.22 6.93
N GLN A 3 22.30 -4.33 7.36
CA GLN A 3 22.99 -5.60 7.63
C GLN A 3 23.61 -6.23 6.38
N GLU A 4 23.04 -6.04 5.18
CA GLU A 4 23.57 -6.59 3.93
C GLU A 4 24.91 -5.94 3.54
N TYR A 5 25.14 -4.71 4.00
CA TYR A 5 26.34 -3.94 3.75
C TYR A 5 27.29 -3.88 4.96
N ASP A 6 27.02 -4.67 6.01
CA ASP A 6 27.80 -4.72 7.25
C ASP A 6 28.06 -3.33 7.90
N VAL A 7 27.06 -2.46 7.86
CA VAL A 7 27.13 -1.11 8.43
C VAL A 7 26.02 -0.85 9.44
N SER A 8 26.29 0.02 10.39
CA SER A 8 25.25 0.46 11.32
C SER A 8 24.10 1.15 10.57
N ALA A 9 22.86 0.94 11.02
CA ALA A 9 21.68 1.59 10.42
C ALA A 9 21.79 3.13 10.38
N ARG A 10 22.46 3.71 11.39
CA ARG A 10 22.71 5.15 11.46
C ARG A 10 23.69 5.61 10.38
N THR A 11 24.77 4.87 10.17
CA THR A 11 25.76 5.15 9.12
C THR A 11 25.12 5.03 7.75
N PHE A 12 24.39 3.93 7.51
CA PHE A 12 23.66 3.71 6.25
C PHE A 12 22.69 4.87 5.96
N GLY A 13 21.86 5.26 6.94
CA GLY A 13 20.92 6.36 6.78
C GLY A 13 21.59 7.71 6.50
N ARG A 14 22.77 7.96 7.09
CA ARG A 14 23.57 9.16 6.79
C ARG A 14 24.06 9.15 5.35
N VAL A 15 24.67 8.06 4.89
CA VAL A 15 25.17 7.95 3.51
C VAL A 15 24.04 8.13 2.49
N VAL A 16 22.91 7.45 2.71
CA VAL A 16 21.73 7.56 1.84
C VAL A 16 21.22 9.00 1.74
N LYS A 17 21.12 9.70 2.87
CA LYS A 17 20.55 11.06 2.92
C LYS A 17 21.52 12.15 2.53
N ALA A 18 22.74 12.12 3.07
CA ALA A 18 23.73 13.18 2.96
C ALA A 18 24.60 13.03 1.70
N ASP A 19 25.11 11.83 1.45
CA ASP A 19 26.09 11.62 0.36
C ASP A 19 25.39 11.34 -0.96
N LEU A 20 24.37 10.47 -0.94
CA LEU A 20 23.66 10.04 -2.15
C LEU A 20 22.46 10.92 -2.51
N VAL A 21 21.96 11.69 -1.53
CA VAL A 21 20.78 12.55 -1.63
C VAL A 21 19.55 11.77 -2.12
N ILE A 22 19.38 10.57 -1.59
CA ILE A 22 18.31 9.63 -1.93
C ILE A 22 17.28 9.60 -0.79
N LYS A 23 16.00 9.41 -1.13
CA LYS A 23 14.90 9.36 -0.18
C LYS A 23 14.30 7.96 -0.10
N PRO A 24 13.86 7.52 1.08
CA PRO A 24 13.12 6.28 1.22
C PRO A 24 11.66 6.46 0.80
N PHE A 25 11.15 5.54 -0.02
CA PHE A 25 9.76 5.49 -0.44
C PHE A 25 9.12 4.16 -0.06
N LYS A 26 7.88 4.20 0.42
CA LYS A 26 7.12 2.99 0.75
C LYS A 26 6.63 2.30 -0.52
N TYR A 27 6.57 0.97 -0.47
CA TYR A 27 5.82 0.18 -1.43
C TYR A 27 4.35 0.59 -1.45
N ARG A 28 3.73 0.52 -2.63
CA ARG A 28 2.30 0.76 -2.82
C ARG A 28 1.59 -0.57 -3.05
N ASN A 29 0.71 -0.95 -2.14
CA ASN A 29 -0.16 -2.09 -2.37
C ASN A 29 -1.22 -1.71 -3.41
N ILE A 30 -1.29 -2.47 -4.50
CA ILE A 30 -2.30 -2.29 -5.53
C ILE A 30 -3.11 -3.57 -5.65
N HIS A 31 -4.43 -3.45 -5.49
CA HIS A 31 -5.33 -4.52 -5.91
C HIS A 31 -5.60 -4.37 -7.41
N PRO A 32 -5.27 -5.36 -8.25
CA PRO A 32 -5.63 -5.30 -9.65
C PRO A 32 -7.15 -5.30 -9.77
N LEU A 33 -7.70 -4.29 -10.44
CA LEU A 33 -9.13 -4.20 -10.74
C LEU A 33 -9.32 -4.41 -12.23
N ASN A 34 -10.12 -5.42 -12.59
CA ASN A 34 -10.59 -5.56 -13.97
C ASN A 34 -11.52 -4.39 -14.34
N GLU A 35 -11.68 -4.16 -15.64
CA GLU A 35 -12.45 -3.02 -16.15
C GLU A 35 -13.90 -3.01 -15.66
N ALA A 36 -14.56 -4.17 -15.67
CA ALA A 36 -15.92 -4.33 -15.15
C ALA A 36 -16.04 -3.88 -13.69
N THR A 37 -15.08 -4.23 -12.83
CA THR A 37 -15.07 -3.84 -11.41
C THR A 37 -14.78 -2.35 -11.26
N ARG A 38 -13.90 -1.77 -12.09
CA ARG A 38 -13.66 -0.31 -12.10
C ARG A 38 -14.94 0.46 -12.41
N VAL A 39 -15.68 0.04 -13.43
CA VAL A 39 -16.96 0.66 -13.81
C VAL A 39 -17.98 0.56 -12.67
N LYS A 40 -18.17 -0.65 -12.11
CA LYS A 40 -19.09 -0.87 -10.98
C LYS A 40 -18.73 -0.01 -9.77
N ARG A 41 -17.45 0.06 -9.38
CA ARG A 41 -16.98 0.88 -8.26
C ARG A 41 -17.24 2.36 -8.51
N LYS A 42 -16.89 2.86 -9.71
CA LYS A 42 -17.10 4.28 -10.07
C LYS A 42 -18.57 4.67 -10.02
N ALA A 43 -19.46 3.83 -10.56
CA ALA A 43 -20.91 4.07 -10.53
C ALA A 43 -21.45 4.10 -9.09
N ARG A 44 -21.11 3.11 -8.27
CA ARG A 44 -21.52 3.04 -6.86
C ARG A 44 -21.00 4.22 -6.04
N SER A 45 -19.74 4.62 -6.23
CA SER A 45 -19.16 5.76 -5.53
C SER A 45 -19.86 7.07 -5.88
N LYS A 46 -20.23 7.30 -7.14
CA LYS A 46 -20.99 8.49 -7.54
C LYS A 46 -22.39 8.51 -6.91
N LEU A 47 -23.07 7.37 -6.89
CA LEU A 47 -24.39 7.25 -6.27
C LEU A 47 -24.31 7.51 -4.76
N LEU A 48 -23.32 6.93 -4.08
CA LEU A 48 -23.12 7.13 -2.65
C LEU A 48 -22.81 8.60 -2.33
N LEU A 49 -21.94 9.25 -3.10
CA LEU A 49 -21.64 10.68 -2.91
C LEU A 49 -22.89 11.55 -3.04
N LYS A 50 -23.72 11.28 -4.06
CA LYS A 50 -24.99 11.99 -4.23
C LYS A 50 -25.93 11.75 -3.06
N TRP A 51 -26.11 10.48 -2.68
CA TRP A 51 -26.98 10.12 -1.57
C TRP A 51 -26.53 10.73 -0.23
N CYS A 52 -25.23 10.78 0.05
CA CYS A 52 -24.70 11.45 1.25
C CYS A 52 -24.96 12.96 1.23
N ALA A 53 -24.88 13.61 0.07
CA ALA A 53 -25.22 15.02 -0.07
C ALA A 53 -26.71 15.28 0.16
N ASP A 54 -27.57 14.37 -0.33
CA ASP A 54 -29.03 14.45 -0.17
C ASP A 54 -29.48 14.10 1.27
N ASN A 55 -28.66 13.39 2.06
CA ASN A 55 -29.01 12.87 3.38
C ASN A 55 -27.95 13.23 4.45
N PRO A 56 -27.72 14.51 4.77
CA PRO A 56 -26.64 14.95 5.66
C PRO A 56 -26.82 14.53 7.13
N SER A 57 -28.04 14.18 7.54
CA SER A 57 -28.36 13.75 8.92
C SER A 57 -28.15 12.25 9.15
N VAL A 58 -27.90 11.45 8.11
CA VAL A 58 -27.74 10.01 8.26
C VAL A 58 -26.34 9.68 8.75
N VAL A 59 -26.26 8.98 9.88
CA VAL A 59 -25.01 8.46 10.43
C VAL A 59 -24.72 7.10 9.81
N VAL A 60 -23.64 7.01 9.04
CA VAL A 60 -23.19 5.73 8.46
C VAL A 60 -22.23 5.07 9.45
N ILE A 61 -22.62 3.90 9.95
CA ILE A 61 -21.78 3.06 10.81
C ILE A 61 -21.22 1.93 9.95
N PHE A 62 -19.90 1.89 9.82
CA PHE A 62 -19.19 0.81 9.12
C PHE A 62 -18.79 -0.27 10.12
N TYR A 63 -19.00 -1.53 9.74
CA TYR A 63 -18.57 -2.70 10.48
C TYR A 63 -17.77 -3.62 9.54
N ASP A 64 -16.70 -4.21 10.07
CA ASP A 64 -15.89 -5.20 9.36
C ASP A 64 -15.23 -6.12 10.39
N ASP A 65 -15.03 -7.38 10.02
CA ASP A 65 -14.35 -8.37 10.86
C ASP A 65 -12.85 -8.36 10.54
N LYS A 66 -12.02 -8.36 11.59
CA LYS A 66 -10.58 -8.40 11.44
C LYS A 66 -9.98 -9.60 12.17
N LEU A 67 -9.21 -10.39 11.44
CA LEU A 67 -8.39 -11.46 12.01
C LEU A 67 -7.10 -10.86 12.59
N PHE A 68 -6.78 -11.20 13.83
CA PHE A 68 -5.52 -10.84 14.48
C PHE A 68 -4.69 -12.10 14.70
N GLU A 69 -3.41 -12.05 14.37
CA GLU A 69 -2.46 -13.14 14.62
C GLU A 69 -1.48 -12.71 15.72
N ASN A 70 -1.14 -13.62 16.64
CA ASN A 70 -0.23 -13.34 17.75
C ASN A 70 1.26 -13.36 17.36
N THR A 71 1.58 -13.66 16.09
CA THR A 71 2.96 -13.73 15.60
C THR A 71 3.36 -12.43 14.92
N ASN A 72 4.56 -11.92 15.24
CA ASN A 72 5.15 -10.80 14.52
C ASN A 72 5.60 -11.26 13.14
N LYS A 73 4.74 -11.11 12.13
CA LYS A 73 5.14 -11.30 10.73
C LYS A 73 6.15 -10.22 10.34
N PHE A 74 7.22 -10.64 9.66
CA PHE A 74 8.13 -9.71 8.98
C PHE A 74 7.30 -8.85 8.03
N ASN A 75 7.29 -7.53 8.25
CA ASN A 75 6.57 -6.60 7.38
C ASN A 75 7.50 -6.24 6.21
N PRO A 76 7.24 -6.73 4.98
CA PRO A 76 8.08 -6.41 3.81
C PRO A 76 8.09 -4.91 3.50
N GLN A 77 7.14 -4.14 4.05
CA GLN A 77 7.08 -2.69 3.92
C GLN A 77 8.07 -1.94 4.82
N ASN A 78 8.74 -2.63 5.76
CA ASN A 78 9.77 -2.03 6.59
C ASN A 78 11.04 -1.73 5.77
N ASP A 79 11.21 -2.35 4.62
CA ASP A 79 12.29 -2.06 3.69
C ASP A 79 11.82 -1.03 2.64
N PRO A 80 12.22 0.24 2.73
CA PRO A 80 11.84 1.25 1.75
C PRO A 80 12.61 1.13 0.44
N ILE A 81 11.99 1.54 -0.67
CA ILE A 81 12.68 1.74 -1.94
C ILE A 81 13.48 3.04 -1.86
N LEU A 82 14.79 2.97 -2.05
CA LEU A 82 15.65 4.14 -2.05
C LEU A 82 15.68 4.74 -3.46
N CYS A 83 15.11 5.94 -3.64
CA CYS A 83 15.18 6.67 -4.91
C CYS A 83 15.30 8.19 -4.70
N ARG A 84 15.83 8.92 -5.69
CA ARG A 84 15.88 10.40 -5.61
C ARG A 84 14.52 11.02 -5.86
N ASP A 85 13.76 10.43 -6.76
CA ASP A 85 12.47 10.93 -7.22
C ASP A 85 11.48 9.78 -7.35
N VAL A 86 10.28 10.00 -6.80
CA VAL A 86 9.16 9.07 -6.84
C VAL A 86 8.75 8.72 -8.27
N PHE A 87 8.79 9.70 -9.17
CA PHE A 87 8.33 9.53 -10.55
C PHE A 87 9.30 8.73 -11.41
N LYS A 88 10.56 8.58 -10.96
CA LYS A 88 11.58 7.79 -11.65
C LYS A 88 11.60 6.33 -11.21
N ILE A 89 10.78 5.95 -10.23
CA ILE A 89 10.71 4.56 -9.76
C ILE A 89 9.87 3.77 -10.77
N PRO A 90 10.38 2.68 -11.35
CA PRO A 90 9.59 1.80 -12.20
C PRO A 90 8.34 1.31 -11.46
N GLU A 91 7.19 1.29 -12.15
CA GLU A 91 5.92 0.89 -11.53
C GLU A 91 5.99 -0.52 -10.93
N ASN A 92 6.68 -1.44 -11.61
CA ASN A 92 6.85 -2.82 -11.17
C ASN A 92 7.72 -2.96 -9.91
N THR A 93 8.55 -1.96 -9.60
CA THR A 93 9.39 -1.94 -8.39
C THR A 93 8.64 -1.32 -7.21
N ARG A 94 7.80 -0.32 -7.47
CA ARG A 94 7.05 0.38 -6.42
C ARG A 94 5.77 -0.31 -6.00
N ASN A 95 5.09 -0.95 -6.95
CA ASN A 95 3.77 -1.49 -6.76
C ASN A 95 3.86 -2.97 -6.39
N VAL A 96 3.29 -3.33 -5.24
CA VAL A 96 3.12 -4.72 -4.83
C VAL A 96 1.68 -5.11 -5.11
N TYR A 97 1.48 -6.04 -6.04
CA TYR A 97 0.15 -6.49 -6.39
C TYR A 97 -0.39 -7.45 -5.33
N TRP A 98 -1.46 -7.06 -4.67
CA TRP A 98 -2.21 -7.93 -3.78
C TRP A 98 -3.27 -8.65 -4.59
N MET A 99 -2.96 -9.88 -5.00
CA MET A 99 -3.92 -10.80 -5.58
C MET A 99 -4.41 -11.75 -4.48
N GLN A 100 -5.71 -12.00 -4.41
CA GLN A 100 -6.20 -13.13 -3.63
C GLN A 100 -5.61 -14.40 -4.24
N LYS A 101 -4.91 -15.22 -3.43
CA LYS A 101 -4.52 -16.56 -3.87
C LYS A 101 -5.81 -17.34 -4.12
N LEU A 102 -6.00 -17.85 -5.34
CA LEU A 102 -7.16 -18.65 -5.75
C LEU A 102 -7.49 -19.81 -4.79
N ALA A 103 -6.50 -20.30 -4.03
CA ALA A 103 -6.65 -21.39 -3.07
C ALA A 103 -7.35 -21.02 -1.73
N SER A 104 -7.71 -19.76 -1.50
CA SER A 104 -8.38 -19.33 -0.25
C SER A 104 -9.92 -19.30 -0.35
N LEU A 105 -10.50 -19.61 -1.50
CA LEU A 105 -11.93 -19.86 -1.62
C LEU A 105 -12.19 -21.32 -1.24
N MET A 106 -12.38 -21.57 0.06
CA MET A 106 -13.14 -22.74 0.49
C MET A 106 -14.57 -22.58 -0.06
N VAL A 107 -15.03 -23.67 -0.70
CA VAL A 107 -16.36 -24.04 -1.21
C VAL A 107 -17.52 -23.13 -0.79
#